data_AF-A0A091KQU3-F1
#
_entry.id   AF-A0A091KQU3-F1
#
_cell.length_a   1.000
_cell.length_b   1.000
_cell.length_c   1.000
_cell.angle_alpha   90.00
_cell.angle_beta   90.00
_cell.angle_gamma   90.00
#
_symmetry.space_group_name_H-M   'P 1'
#
loop_
_entity.id
_entity.type
_entity.pdbx_description
1 polymer ?
#
loop_
_entity_poly.entity_id
_entity_poly.type
_entity_poly.pdbx_seq_one_letter_code
_entity_poly.pdbx_strand_id
1 'polypeptide(L)'
;VIYPPHSKLTDKEKTNICYLSFPDSNSGCLGDTQFCFRFRRSPGRKVSLCCFLDQLDRDLPVYLKKDPAYYYGYVYFRQVRDKSLKRGYFQKSLVLISKLPYVHLFRTMLKQIAPEYFEKSDAFLEAVCSDVDRWPPPIPGKILHLPIMGIIMKLRIPTYRDKPGTTPVVQNMHQADAQISMALPTVHEVDLFRCFCPVFFHIQMLWELVLLGEPLVVMAPSPSESSETVLALVSCISPLKYCSDFRPYFTIHDSEFKEYTTRTQAPPSVILGVTNPFFAKTLQHWPHIIRIGDIKLPGEVPKQVKVKKLKNLKTLDSKPGVYTSYKPYLNRDEEIVKQLQKGVQQKRPTEAQSVILRRYFLELTESFIIPL
;
A
#
# COMPACT_ATOMS: atom_id res chain seq x y z
N VAL A 1 4.84 15.45 17.72
CA VAL A 1 4.24 14.91 18.97
C VAL A 1 4.05 13.41 18.80
N ILE A 2 4.18 12.62 19.86
CA ILE A 2 4.00 11.16 19.82
C ILE A 2 2.89 10.78 20.80
N TYR A 3 1.93 10.00 20.31
CA TYR A 3 0.85 9.44 21.13
C TYR A 3 0.79 7.91 20.97
N PRO A 4 0.46 7.18 22.05
CA PRO A 4 0.38 7.69 23.42
C PRO A 4 1.77 8.06 23.96
N PRO A 5 1.90 9.01 24.92
CA PRO A 5 3.19 9.58 25.33
C PRO A 5 4.21 8.57 25.88
N HIS A 6 3.74 7.44 26.41
CA HIS A 6 4.58 6.36 26.94
C HIS A 6 5.16 5.44 25.84
N SER A 7 4.81 5.68 24.57
CA SER A 7 5.30 4.92 23.43
C SER A 7 6.80 5.06 23.29
N LYS A 8 7.50 3.92 23.24
CA LYS A 8 8.96 3.89 23.07
C LYS A 8 9.29 3.68 21.60
N LEU A 9 9.88 4.70 20.96
CA LEU A 9 10.52 4.64 19.65
C LEU A 9 12.01 4.99 19.81
N THR A 10 12.91 4.30 19.11
CA THR A 10 14.33 4.69 19.11
C THR A 10 14.49 5.99 18.32
N ASP A 11 15.58 6.72 18.53
CA ASP A 11 15.78 7.97 17.79
C ASP A 11 15.93 7.73 16.29
N LYS A 12 16.57 6.61 15.89
CA LYS A 12 16.60 6.16 14.49
C LYS A 12 15.19 5.94 13.92
N GLU A 13 14.30 5.29 14.67
CA GLU A 13 12.92 5.07 14.25
C GLU A 13 12.14 6.40 14.12
N LYS A 14 12.30 7.31 15.09
CA LYS A 14 11.69 8.65 15.03
C LYS A 14 12.16 9.42 13.79
N THR A 15 13.46 9.43 13.53
CA THR A 15 14.05 10.09 12.36
C THR A 15 13.51 9.49 11.06
N ASN A 16 13.46 8.16 10.95
CA ASN A 16 12.89 7.49 9.77
C ASN A 16 11.42 7.87 9.57
N ILE A 17 10.61 7.87 10.63
CA ILE A 17 9.19 8.27 10.56
C ILE A 17 9.07 9.72 10.09
N CYS A 18 9.87 10.64 10.60
CA CYS A 18 9.83 12.05 10.20
C CYS A 18 10.13 12.25 8.71
N TYR A 19 11.15 11.58 8.18
CA TYR A 19 11.49 11.71 6.76
C TYR A 19 10.48 10.99 5.84
N LEU A 20 9.99 9.83 6.25
CA LEU A 20 9.02 9.06 5.47
C LEU A 20 7.59 9.62 5.57
N SER A 21 7.31 10.53 6.51
CA SER A 21 5.97 11.13 6.65
C SER A 21 5.70 12.30 5.71
N PHE A 22 6.70 12.76 4.96
CA PHE A 22 6.57 13.85 4.00
C PHE A 22 6.88 13.35 2.58
N PRO A 23 6.19 13.87 1.54
CA PRO A 23 6.56 13.60 0.16
C PRO A 23 7.98 14.09 -0.16
N ASP A 24 8.79 13.23 -0.78
CA ASP A 24 10.16 13.50 -1.26
C ASP A 24 10.19 14.42 -2.50
N SER A 25 9.03 14.62 -3.14
CA SER A 25 8.84 15.58 -4.22
C SER A 25 7.58 16.39 -3.94
N ASN A 26 7.64 17.71 -4.16
CA ASN A 26 6.51 18.62 -4.00
C ASN A 26 5.52 18.56 -5.17
N SER A 27 5.83 17.81 -6.24
CA SER A 27 4.94 17.65 -7.39
C SER A 27 3.67 16.88 -6.99
N GLY A 28 2.50 17.47 -7.26
CA GLY A 28 1.21 16.75 -7.16
C GLY A 28 0.68 16.49 -5.75
N CYS A 29 1.26 17.07 -4.70
CA CYS A 29 0.85 16.82 -3.31
C CYS A 29 -0.01 17.96 -2.68
N LEU A 30 -0.60 18.85 -3.49
CA LEU A 30 -1.49 19.90 -2.99
C LEU A 30 -2.80 19.29 -2.46
N GLY A 31 -3.22 19.70 -1.26
CA GLY A 31 -4.37 19.16 -0.57
C GLY A 31 -3.99 18.03 0.38
N ASP A 32 -4.85 17.02 0.47
CA ASP A 32 -4.70 15.89 1.38
C ASP A 32 -4.23 14.64 0.64
N THR A 33 -3.15 14.02 1.12
CA THR A 33 -2.51 12.85 0.52
C THR A 33 -2.37 11.74 1.55
N GLN A 34 -2.81 10.53 1.22
CA GLN A 34 -2.62 9.35 2.06
C GLN A 34 -1.72 8.33 1.42
N PHE A 35 -0.77 7.81 2.17
CA PHE A 35 0.17 6.81 1.68
C PHE A 35 0.68 5.96 2.85
N CYS A 36 1.46 4.93 2.55
CA CYS A 36 2.08 4.12 3.58
C CYS A 36 3.55 3.86 3.27
N PHE A 37 4.30 3.57 4.32
CA PHE A 37 5.68 3.14 4.24
C PHE A 37 5.93 1.96 5.19
N ARG A 38 6.98 1.20 4.92
CA ARG A 38 7.42 0.07 5.74
C ARG A 38 8.91 0.25 6.03
N PHE A 39 9.30 0.15 7.29
CA PHE A 39 10.67 0.41 7.72
C PHE A 39 11.14 -0.62 8.76
N ARG A 40 12.44 -0.92 8.71
CA ARG A 40 13.06 -1.95 9.57
C ARG A 40 13.09 -1.48 11.03
N ARG A 41 12.71 -2.39 11.93
CA ARG A 41 12.74 -2.18 13.39
C ARG A 41 14.18 -2.16 13.88
N SER A 42 14.45 -1.36 14.92
CA SER A 42 15.76 -1.41 15.56
C SER A 42 15.96 -2.75 16.29
N PRO A 43 17.15 -3.38 16.21
CA PRO A 43 17.44 -4.64 16.90
C PRO A 43 17.40 -4.46 18.43
N GLY A 44 17.16 -5.55 19.17
CA GLY A 44 17.27 -5.58 20.63
C GLY A 44 16.01 -5.19 21.42
N ARG A 45 14.83 -5.05 20.80
CA ARG A 45 13.58 -4.83 21.54
C ARG A 45 13.05 -6.12 22.19
N LYS A 46 12.81 -6.08 23.51
CA LYS A 46 12.14 -7.16 24.25
C LYS A 46 10.76 -7.46 23.65
N VAL A 47 10.50 -8.75 23.44
CA VAL A 47 9.37 -9.34 22.71
C VAL A 47 8.14 -9.49 23.63
N SER A 48 7.96 -8.63 24.64
CA SER A 48 6.99 -8.90 25.73
C SER A 48 5.51 -8.88 25.31
N LEU A 49 5.14 -8.06 24.31
CA LEU A 49 3.79 -8.01 23.73
C LEU A 49 3.53 -9.11 22.68
N CYS A 50 4.48 -10.02 22.46
CA CYS A 50 4.41 -10.97 21.35
C CYS A 50 3.50 -12.16 21.66
N CYS A 51 3.48 -12.70 22.87
CA CYS A 51 2.72 -13.93 23.16
C CYS A 51 1.23 -13.86 22.77
N PHE A 52 0.56 -12.74 23.05
CA PHE A 52 -0.86 -12.56 22.71
C PHE A 52 -1.10 -12.38 21.20
N LEU A 53 -0.29 -11.54 20.54
CA LEU A 53 -0.39 -11.34 19.10
C LEU A 53 0.08 -12.58 18.30
N ASP A 54 1.00 -13.38 18.85
CA ASP A 54 1.48 -14.63 18.23
C ASP A 54 0.39 -15.72 18.25
N GLN A 55 -0.47 -15.73 19.27
CA GLN A 55 -1.66 -16.59 19.28
C GLN A 55 -2.65 -16.18 18.19
N LEU A 56 -2.83 -14.87 17.97
CA LEU A 56 -3.72 -14.34 16.93
C LEU A 56 -3.22 -14.64 15.50
N ASP A 57 -1.90 -14.75 15.30
CA ASP A 57 -1.29 -15.08 14.02
C ASP A 57 -1.59 -16.51 13.53
N ARG A 58 -1.98 -17.42 14.43
CA ARG A 58 -2.26 -18.82 14.06
C ARG A 58 -3.38 -18.90 13.02
N ASP A 59 -4.45 -18.17 13.24
CA ASP A 59 -5.67 -18.25 12.42
C ASP A 59 -5.69 -17.25 11.26
N LEU A 60 -4.65 -16.42 11.12
CA LEU A 60 -4.54 -15.46 10.02
C LEU A 60 -4.09 -16.12 8.71
N PRO A 61 -4.60 -15.67 7.56
CA PRO A 61 -3.99 -15.96 6.27
C PRO A 61 -2.51 -15.54 6.26
N VAL A 62 -1.67 -16.31 5.56
CA VAL A 62 -0.21 -16.11 5.58
C VAL A 62 0.22 -14.70 5.15
N TYR A 63 -0.49 -14.10 4.19
CA TYR A 63 -0.23 -12.76 3.67
C TYR A 63 -0.60 -11.63 4.65
N LEU A 64 -1.35 -11.91 5.73
CA LEU A 64 -1.68 -10.94 6.79
C LEU A 64 -0.87 -11.10 8.07
N LYS A 65 -0.04 -12.15 8.16
CA LYS A 65 0.83 -12.34 9.33
C LYS A 65 1.83 -11.21 9.42
N LYS A 66 1.97 -10.63 10.61
CA LYS A 66 2.93 -9.55 10.87
C LYS A 66 4.35 -10.00 10.52
N ASP A 67 5.17 -9.03 10.13
CA ASP A 67 6.60 -9.23 10.00
C ASP A 67 7.30 -8.70 11.27
N PRO A 68 7.94 -9.55 12.09
CA PRO A 68 8.56 -9.12 13.32
C PRO A 68 9.72 -8.13 13.10
N ALA A 69 10.31 -8.08 11.90
CA ALA A 69 11.42 -7.21 11.57
C ALA A 69 10.98 -5.80 11.14
N TYR A 70 9.70 -5.55 10.90
CA TYR A 70 9.23 -4.28 10.30
C TYR A 70 8.08 -3.63 11.06
N TYR A 71 7.99 -2.31 10.93
CA TYR A 71 6.80 -1.51 11.24
C TYR A 71 6.18 -0.99 9.95
N TYR A 72 4.87 -0.78 9.99
CA TYR A 72 4.09 -0.12 8.94
C TYR A 72 3.69 1.27 9.44
N GLY A 73 4.00 2.29 8.65
CA GLY A 73 3.53 3.66 8.86
C GLY A 73 2.44 4.01 7.87
N TYR A 74 1.29 4.44 8.37
CA TYR A 74 0.18 4.95 7.56
C TYR A 74 0.12 6.45 7.74
N VAL A 75 0.13 7.19 6.64
CA VAL A 75 0.31 8.64 6.63
C VAL A 75 -0.94 9.32 6.11
N TYR A 76 -1.34 10.38 6.78
CA TYR A 76 -2.19 11.44 6.25
C TYR A 76 -1.39 12.74 6.24
N PHE A 77 -1.08 13.25 5.07
CA PHE A 77 -0.34 14.48 4.85
C PHE A 77 -1.27 15.56 4.28
N ARG A 78 -1.24 16.76 4.85
CA ARG A 78 -1.93 17.94 4.32
C ARG A 78 -0.92 18.97 3.88
N GLN A 79 -1.06 19.46 2.65
CA GLN A 79 -0.37 20.63 2.14
C GLN A 79 -1.35 21.62 1.51
N VAL A 80 -1.59 22.74 2.18
CA VAL A 80 -2.47 23.80 1.68
C VAL A 80 -1.71 25.10 1.57
N ARG A 81 -2.08 25.95 0.60
CA ARG A 81 -1.49 27.29 0.47
C ARG A 81 -1.91 28.11 1.67
N ASP A 82 -0.93 28.71 2.31
CA ASP A 82 -1.14 29.62 3.42
C ASP A 82 -0.13 30.76 3.32
N LYS A 83 -0.62 31.94 2.92
CA LYS A 83 0.19 33.14 2.71
C LYS A 83 0.70 33.74 4.02
N SER A 84 0.11 33.38 5.17
CA SER A 84 0.56 33.86 6.48
C SER A 84 1.87 33.19 6.92
N LEU A 85 2.20 32.03 6.35
CA LEU A 85 3.40 31.28 6.68
C LEU A 85 4.57 31.67 5.77
N LYS A 86 5.78 31.75 6.32
CA LYS A 86 7.01 32.12 5.59
C LYS A 86 7.27 31.28 4.33
N ARG A 87 6.87 30.01 4.35
CA ARG A 87 7.05 29.07 3.23
C ARG A 87 5.88 29.09 2.23
N GLY A 88 4.82 29.85 2.49
CA GLY A 88 3.63 29.96 1.64
C GLY A 88 2.69 28.74 1.69
N TYR A 89 3.01 27.73 2.50
CA TYR A 89 2.25 26.49 2.64
C TYR A 89 2.20 26.04 4.09
N PHE A 90 1.03 25.59 4.53
CA PHE A 90 0.85 24.76 5.71
C PHE A 90 1.13 23.32 5.31
N GLN A 91 2.03 22.65 6.03
CA GLN A 91 2.40 21.25 5.81
C GLN A 91 2.39 20.49 7.14
N LYS A 92 1.54 19.47 7.26
CA LYS A 92 1.42 18.67 8.49
C LYS A 92 1.10 17.21 8.15
N SER A 93 1.71 16.29 8.89
CA SER A 93 1.45 14.85 8.77
C SER A 93 0.95 14.28 10.09
N LEU A 94 -0.06 13.41 10.01
CA LEU A 94 -0.42 12.48 11.07
C LEU A 94 -0.04 11.06 10.62
N VAL A 95 0.70 10.33 11.46
CA VAL A 95 1.20 9.00 11.15
C VAL A 95 0.75 8.00 12.19
N LEU A 96 0.10 6.92 11.75
CA LEU A 96 -0.22 5.76 12.57
C LEU A 96 0.84 4.67 12.33
N ILE A 97 1.49 4.22 13.41
CA ILE A 97 2.49 3.13 13.35
C ILE A 97 1.86 1.84 13.87
N SER A 98 1.96 0.77 13.10
CA SER A 98 1.44 -0.56 13.47
C SER A 98 2.39 -1.68 13.08
N LYS A 99 2.25 -2.83 13.74
CA LYS A 99 2.84 -4.11 13.29
C LYS A 99 1.92 -4.86 12.33
N LEU A 100 0.65 -4.48 12.27
CA LEU A 100 -0.38 -5.17 11.50
C LEU A 100 -0.48 -4.54 10.12
N PRO A 101 -0.46 -5.32 9.02
CA PRO A 101 -0.53 -4.81 7.65
C PRO A 101 -1.98 -4.45 7.22
N TYR A 102 -2.77 -3.83 8.09
CA TYR A 102 -4.19 -3.52 7.84
C TYR A 102 -4.36 -2.16 7.18
N VAL A 103 -3.83 -2.05 5.96
CA VAL A 103 -3.77 -0.78 5.22
C VAL A 103 -5.14 -0.13 5.02
N HIS A 104 -6.19 -0.87 4.72
CA HIS A 104 -7.51 -0.29 4.49
C HIS A 104 -8.10 0.27 5.79
N LEU A 105 -8.01 -0.48 6.90
CA LEU A 105 -8.47 -0.04 8.21
C LEU A 105 -7.78 1.25 8.65
N PHE A 106 -6.45 1.26 8.69
CA PHE A 106 -5.71 2.40 9.24
C PHE A 106 -5.79 3.64 8.34
N ARG A 107 -5.92 3.47 7.02
CA ARG A 107 -6.19 4.60 6.12
C ARG A 107 -7.57 5.19 6.36
N THR A 108 -8.60 4.36 6.49
CA THR A 108 -9.96 4.84 6.79
C THR A 108 -10.00 5.56 8.13
N MET A 109 -9.38 4.99 9.15
CA MET A 109 -9.25 5.61 10.47
C MET A 109 -8.57 6.99 10.38
N LEU A 110 -7.43 7.08 9.68
CA LEU A 110 -6.73 8.35 9.50
C LEU A 110 -7.52 9.39 8.72
N LYS A 111 -8.38 8.99 7.76
CA LYS A 111 -9.26 9.93 7.04
C LYS A 111 -10.25 10.64 7.98
N GLN A 112 -10.66 9.98 9.06
CA GLN A 112 -11.55 10.57 10.06
C GLN A 112 -10.78 11.43 11.07
N ILE A 113 -9.61 10.94 11.52
CA ILE A 113 -8.85 11.57 12.61
C ILE A 113 -8.05 12.78 12.14
N ALA A 114 -7.36 12.70 11.01
CA ALA A 114 -6.40 13.72 10.62
C ALA A 114 -7.03 15.09 10.35
N PRO A 115 -8.15 15.22 9.63
CA PRO A 115 -8.78 16.53 9.42
C PRO A 115 -9.16 17.20 10.74
N GLU A 116 -9.79 16.46 11.65
CA GLU A 116 -10.18 16.94 12.97
C GLU A 116 -8.97 17.36 13.82
N TYR A 117 -7.90 16.56 13.83
CA TYR A 117 -6.66 16.89 14.54
C TYR A 117 -5.91 18.10 13.95
N PHE A 118 -6.06 18.36 12.66
CA PHE A 118 -5.39 19.51 12.05
C PHE A 118 -6.05 20.84 12.43
N GLU A 119 -7.34 20.81 12.79
CA GLU A 119 -8.08 21.97 13.32
C GLU A 119 -8.08 22.03 14.86
N LYS A 120 -8.09 20.87 15.54
CA LYS A 120 -8.16 20.76 17.01
C LYS A 120 -6.78 20.70 17.68
N SER A 121 -6.79 20.77 19.02
CA SER A 121 -5.58 20.64 19.84
C SER A 121 -5.17 19.18 20.07
N ASP A 122 -3.99 19.00 20.64
CA ASP A 122 -3.39 17.72 21.03
C ASP A 122 -4.29 16.81 21.89
N ALA A 123 -5.18 17.40 22.71
CA ALA A 123 -6.15 16.66 23.55
C ALA A 123 -7.09 15.76 22.72
N PHE A 124 -7.32 16.11 21.45
CA PHE A 124 -8.09 15.27 20.53
C PHE A 124 -7.43 13.91 20.29
N LEU A 125 -6.10 13.86 20.20
CA LEU A 125 -5.37 12.59 20.02
C LEU A 125 -5.40 11.73 21.28
N GLU A 126 -5.47 12.32 22.47
CA GLU A 126 -5.65 11.58 23.71
C GLU A 126 -7.00 10.87 23.76
N ALA A 127 -8.08 11.57 23.34
CA ALA A 127 -9.41 10.97 23.23
C ALA A 127 -9.43 9.82 22.20
N VAL A 128 -8.78 10.01 21.05
CA VAL A 128 -8.58 8.96 20.03
C VAL A 128 -7.87 7.73 20.62
N CYS A 129 -6.77 7.94 21.36
CA CYS A 129 -6.07 6.83 22.02
C CYS A 129 -6.97 6.13 23.04
N SER A 130 -7.76 6.88 23.83
CA SER A 130 -8.71 6.30 24.78
C SER A 130 -9.78 5.42 24.11
N ASP A 131 -10.26 5.82 22.93
CA ASP A 131 -11.16 5.00 22.13
C ASP A 131 -10.49 3.70 21.67
N VAL A 132 -9.26 3.80 21.16
CA VAL A 132 -8.48 2.65 20.65
C VAL A 132 -8.12 1.66 21.75
N ASP A 133 -7.81 2.14 22.96
CA ASP A 133 -7.50 1.29 24.12
C ASP A 133 -8.69 0.41 24.55
N ARG A 134 -9.92 0.81 24.20
CA ARG A 134 -11.15 0.06 24.44
C ARG A 134 -11.49 -0.94 23.34
N TRP A 135 -10.70 -1.01 22.26
CA TRP A 135 -10.99 -1.90 21.15
C TRP A 135 -10.89 -3.37 21.58
N PRO A 136 -11.78 -4.23 21.07
CA PRO A 136 -11.62 -5.66 21.26
C PRO A 136 -10.31 -6.14 20.62
N PRO A 137 -9.73 -7.24 21.13
CA PRO A 137 -8.61 -7.89 20.46
C PRO A 137 -8.90 -8.19 18.98
N PRO A 138 -7.92 -8.04 18.07
CA PRO A 138 -8.11 -8.23 16.63
C PRO A 138 -8.17 -9.72 16.26
N ILE A 139 -9.23 -10.41 16.69
CA ILE A 139 -9.41 -11.86 16.51
C ILE A 139 -9.90 -12.15 15.08
N PRO A 140 -9.17 -12.98 14.31
CA PRO A 140 -9.61 -13.43 12.99
C PRO A 140 -10.97 -14.13 13.03
N GLY A 141 -11.78 -13.91 12.00
CA GLY A 141 -13.05 -14.60 11.81
C GLY A 141 -14.27 -13.97 12.49
N LYS A 142 -14.06 -13.10 13.48
CA LYS A 142 -15.13 -12.38 14.19
C LYS A 142 -15.38 -11.01 13.57
N ILE A 143 -16.64 -10.56 13.63
CA ILE A 143 -16.97 -9.16 13.35
C ILE A 143 -16.55 -8.34 14.58
N LEU A 144 -15.69 -7.37 14.34
CA LEU A 144 -15.19 -6.43 15.33
C LEU A 144 -15.95 -5.11 15.21
N HIS A 145 -16.27 -4.53 16.36
CA HIS A 145 -16.88 -3.23 16.48
C HIS A 145 -15.85 -2.31 17.12
N LEU A 146 -15.32 -1.38 16.35
CA LEU A 146 -14.22 -0.50 16.74
C LEU A 146 -14.77 0.93 16.90
N PRO A 147 -15.17 1.33 18.12
CA PRO A 147 -15.63 2.69 18.38
C PRO A 147 -14.47 3.67 18.22
N ILE A 148 -14.69 4.77 17.51
CA ILE A 148 -13.69 5.81 17.30
C ILE A 148 -14.40 7.13 16.97
N MET A 149 -14.14 8.21 17.69
CA MET A 149 -14.67 9.55 17.36
C MET A 149 -16.20 9.60 17.18
N GLY A 150 -16.93 8.87 18.02
CA GLY A 150 -18.40 8.82 17.95
C GLY A 150 -18.97 7.99 16.79
N ILE A 151 -18.12 7.35 15.97
CA ILE A 151 -18.54 6.35 14.99
C ILE A 151 -18.10 4.94 15.42
N ILE A 152 -18.77 3.91 14.91
CA ILE A 152 -18.43 2.50 15.12
C ILE A 152 -17.99 1.91 13.78
N MET A 153 -16.70 1.64 13.62
CA MET A 153 -16.19 0.89 12.47
C MET A 153 -16.44 -0.60 12.69
N LYS A 154 -17.24 -1.21 11.81
CA LYS A 154 -17.55 -2.65 11.80
C LYS A 154 -16.74 -3.34 10.73
N LEU A 155 -15.95 -4.35 11.09
CA LEU A 155 -15.10 -5.07 10.14
C LEU A 155 -14.88 -6.51 10.56
N ARG A 156 -14.46 -7.37 9.62
CA ARG A 156 -14.03 -8.74 9.92
C ARG A 156 -12.60 -8.94 9.42
N ILE A 157 -11.74 -9.45 10.29
CA ILE A 157 -10.40 -9.90 9.89
C ILE A 157 -10.55 -11.31 9.28
N PRO A 158 -10.03 -11.59 8.08
CA PRO A 158 -10.17 -12.90 7.46
C PRO A 158 -9.37 -13.98 8.18
N THR A 159 -9.75 -15.23 7.97
CA THR A 159 -9.09 -16.42 8.53
C THR A 159 -8.41 -17.24 7.44
N TYR A 160 -7.43 -18.07 7.79
CA TYR A 160 -6.81 -19.02 6.85
C TYR A 160 -7.80 -20.05 6.28
N ARG A 161 -8.98 -20.21 6.89
CA ARG A 161 -10.05 -21.12 6.44
C ARG A 161 -11.01 -20.46 5.46
N ASP A 162 -10.95 -19.14 5.33
CA ASP A 162 -11.81 -18.42 4.38
C ASP A 162 -11.41 -18.82 2.96
N LYS A 163 -12.39 -19.06 2.09
CA LYS A 163 -12.10 -19.35 0.68
C LYS A 163 -11.50 -18.09 0.04
N PRO A 164 -10.29 -18.18 -0.54
CA PRO A 164 -9.69 -17.05 -1.26
C PRO A 164 -10.66 -16.49 -2.31
N GLY A 165 -10.66 -15.16 -2.48
CA GLY A 165 -11.55 -14.49 -3.44
C GLY A 165 -13.01 -14.33 -3.00
N THR A 166 -13.41 -14.92 -1.87
CA THR A 166 -14.70 -14.61 -1.23
C THR A 166 -14.49 -13.64 -0.08
N THR A 167 -14.80 -12.36 -0.28
CA THR A 167 -15.02 -11.45 0.85
C THR A 167 -16.40 -11.74 1.41
N PRO A 168 -16.55 -12.23 2.66
CA PRO A 168 -17.84 -12.20 3.31
C PRO A 168 -18.18 -10.73 3.48
N VAL A 169 -18.94 -10.19 2.54
CA VAL A 169 -19.32 -8.79 2.61
C VAL A 169 -20.13 -8.66 3.89
N VAL A 170 -19.81 -7.65 4.70
CA VAL A 170 -20.65 -7.20 5.81
C VAL A 170 -21.90 -6.55 5.20
N GLN A 171 -22.67 -7.32 4.40
CA GLN A 171 -23.78 -6.87 3.56
C GLN A 171 -25.12 -6.97 4.30
N ASN A 172 -25.17 -7.72 5.42
CA ASN A 172 -26.41 -7.97 6.16
C ASN A 172 -26.47 -7.18 7.48
N MET A 173 -26.41 -5.84 7.43
CA MET A 173 -26.89 -5.05 8.57
C MET A 173 -27.90 -4.00 8.09
N HIS A 174 -29.13 -4.16 8.55
CA HIS A 174 -30.27 -3.29 8.30
C HIS A 174 -29.93 -1.80 8.53
N GLN A 175 -30.39 -0.98 7.59
CA GLN A 175 -30.18 0.48 7.49
C GLN A 175 -30.97 1.29 8.54
N ALA A 176 -30.85 0.97 9.82
CA ALA A 176 -31.44 1.79 10.88
C ALA A 176 -30.44 2.78 11.52
N ASP A 177 -29.13 2.51 11.48
CA ASP A 177 -28.09 3.25 12.23
C ASP A 177 -26.93 3.77 11.35
N ALA A 178 -27.21 4.11 10.09
CA ALA A 178 -26.18 4.50 9.12
C ALA A 178 -25.42 5.79 9.49
N GLN A 179 -25.95 6.62 10.41
CA GLN A 179 -25.28 7.85 10.85
C GLN A 179 -24.13 7.61 11.84
N ILE A 180 -24.12 6.48 12.57
CA ILE A 180 -23.16 6.20 13.65
C ILE A 180 -22.25 5.01 13.32
N SER A 181 -22.57 4.21 12.30
CA SER A 181 -21.85 2.96 11.99
C SER A 181 -21.27 2.93 10.57
N MET A 182 -20.00 2.55 10.44
CA MET A 182 -19.30 2.38 9.16
C MET A 182 -18.87 0.93 8.97
N ALA A 183 -19.29 0.26 7.88
CA ALA A 183 -18.84 -1.10 7.58
C ALA A 183 -17.63 -1.09 6.63
N LEU A 184 -16.59 -1.85 6.97
CA LEU A 184 -15.42 -2.05 6.11
C LEU A 184 -15.44 -3.46 5.50
N PRO A 185 -15.43 -3.59 4.15
CA PRO A 185 -15.50 -4.89 3.49
C PRO A 185 -14.20 -5.70 3.66
N THR A 186 -13.09 -5.03 3.93
CA THR A 186 -11.76 -5.63 4.08
C THR A 186 -10.89 -4.77 4.99
N VAL A 187 -9.86 -5.38 5.59
CA VAL A 187 -8.88 -4.68 6.43
C VAL A 187 -7.63 -4.26 5.67
N HIS A 188 -7.34 -4.84 4.50
CA HIS A 188 -6.02 -4.79 3.89
C HIS A 188 -6.00 -4.60 2.37
N GLU A 189 -7.11 -4.79 1.67
CA GLU A 189 -7.06 -4.73 0.20
C GLU A 189 -6.88 -3.29 -0.30
N VAL A 190 -6.10 -3.14 -1.37
CA VAL A 190 -5.97 -1.92 -2.17
C VAL A 190 -6.80 -2.04 -3.45
N ASP A 191 -7.06 -0.92 -4.12
CA ASP A 191 -7.75 -0.87 -5.42
C ASP A 191 -6.79 -1.36 -6.52
N LEU A 192 -6.79 -2.67 -6.76
CA LEU A 192 -5.91 -3.31 -7.75
C LEU A 192 -6.14 -2.75 -9.14
N PHE A 193 -7.40 -2.51 -9.51
CA PHE A 193 -7.71 -2.00 -10.83
C PHE A 193 -7.11 -0.62 -11.02
N ARG A 194 -7.29 0.30 -10.07
CA ARG A 194 -6.66 1.63 -10.14
C ARG A 194 -5.14 1.54 -10.30
N CYS A 195 -4.48 0.68 -9.53
CA CYS A 195 -3.02 0.52 -9.56
C CYS A 195 -2.51 -0.08 -10.88
N PHE A 196 -3.19 -1.11 -11.39
CA PHE A 196 -2.78 -1.81 -12.61
C PHE A 196 -3.34 -1.21 -13.89
N CYS A 197 -4.33 -0.32 -13.83
CA CYS A 197 -4.95 0.31 -15.01
C CYS A 197 -3.91 0.86 -16.02
N PRO A 198 -2.84 1.56 -15.60
CA PRO A 198 -1.83 2.06 -16.53
C PRO A 198 -1.01 0.97 -17.25
N VAL A 199 -1.01 -0.25 -16.72
CA VAL A 199 -0.12 -1.36 -17.12
C VAL A 199 -0.85 -2.70 -17.30
N PHE A 200 -2.19 -2.73 -17.38
CA PHE A 200 -2.92 -4.00 -17.27
C PHE A 200 -2.64 -4.98 -18.42
N PHE A 201 -2.14 -4.50 -19.57
CA PHE A 201 -1.67 -5.37 -20.66
C PHE A 201 -0.45 -6.21 -20.29
N HIS A 202 0.18 -5.92 -19.15
CA HIS A 202 1.40 -6.55 -18.66
C HIS A 202 1.20 -7.30 -17.33
N ILE A 203 -0.04 -7.46 -16.85
CA ILE A 203 -0.33 -7.99 -15.51
C ILE A 203 0.27 -9.38 -15.24
N GLN A 204 0.32 -10.27 -16.23
CA GLN A 204 0.93 -11.60 -16.07
C GLN A 204 2.45 -11.51 -15.93
N MET A 205 3.11 -10.67 -16.74
CA MET A 205 4.54 -10.41 -16.58
C MET A 205 4.82 -9.83 -15.19
N LEU A 206 4.00 -8.89 -14.71
CA LEU A 206 4.16 -8.32 -13.38
C LEU A 206 3.97 -9.38 -12.29
N TRP A 207 2.99 -10.27 -12.44
CA TRP A 207 2.80 -11.41 -11.56
C TRP A 207 4.02 -12.33 -11.52
N GLU A 208 4.60 -12.67 -12.68
CA GLU A 208 5.83 -13.49 -12.74
C GLU A 208 7.00 -12.81 -12.02
N LEU A 209 7.24 -11.53 -12.28
CA LEU A 209 8.32 -10.77 -11.64
C LEU A 209 8.17 -10.76 -10.11
N VAL A 210 6.93 -10.59 -9.62
CA VAL A 210 6.65 -10.62 -8.18
C VAL A 210 6.84 -12.03 -7.62
N LEU A 211 6.31 -13.05 -8.29
CA LEU A 211 6.41 -14.44 -7.86
C LEU A 211 7.86 -14.93 -7.77
N LEU A 212 8.70 -14.52 -8.73
CA LEU A 212 10.12 -14.84 -8.79
C LEU A 212 10.98 -13.98 -7.84
N GLY A 213 10.40 -12.98 -7.17
CA GLY A 213 11.14 -12.09 -6.30
C GLY A 213 12.14 -11.20 -7.04
N GLU A 214 11.84 -10.80 -8.28
CA GLU A 214 12.75 -9.98 -9.09
C GLU A 214 12.87 -8.55 -8.52
N PRO A 215 14.07 -7.92 -8.55
CA PRO A 215 14.24 -6.53 -8.13
C PRO A 215 13.45 -5.55 -9.01
N LEU A 216 12.55 -4.77 -8.41
CA LEU A 216 11.58 -3.97 -9.14
C LEU A 216 11.42 -2.57 -8.56
N VAL A 217 11.46 -1.54 -9.41
CA VAL A 217 11.22 -0.15 -9.01
C VAL A 217 9.91 0.36 -9.61
N VAL A 218 9.01 0.87 -8.77
CA VAL A 218 7.82 1.61 -9.15
C VAL A 218 8.11 3.11 -9.00
N MET A 219 8.18 3.82 -10.10
CA MET A 219 8.25 5.28 -10.15
C MET A 219 6.84 5.82 -10.38
N ALA A 220 6.30 6.57 -9.41
CA ALA A 220 4.94 7.10 -9.46
C ALA A 220 4.92 8.63 -9.27
N PRO A 221 3.87 9.33 -9.70
CA PRO A 221 3.80 10.79 -9.58
C PRO A 221 3.44 11.26 -8.17
N SER A 222 2.89 10.38 -7.32
CA SER A 222 2.51 10.67 -5.93
C SER A 222 2.89 9.54 -4.96
N PRO A 223 3.11 9.84 -3.66
CA PRO A 223 3.36 8.80 -2.64
C PRO A 223 2.19 7.83 -2.49
N SER A 224 0.96 8.31 -2.71
CA SER A 224 -0.25 7.48 -2.74
C SER A 224 -0.16 6.40 -3.81
N GLU A 225 0.09 6.80 -5.07
CA GLU A 225 0.19 5.84 -6.16
C GLU A 225 1.39 4.92 -6.04
N SER A 226 2.53 5.43 -5.56
CA SER A 226 3.70 4.62 -5.24
C SER A 226 3.34 3.50 -4.26
N SER A 227 2.82 3.87 -3.09
CA SER A 227 2.57 2.93 -2.01
C SER A 227 1.43 1.96 -2.31
N GLU A 228 0.35 2.42 -2.94
CA GLU A 228 -0.73 1.54 -3.39
C GLU A 228 -0.27 0.55 -4.47
N THR A 229 0.53 0.99 -5.45
CA THR A 229 0.99 0.11 -6.54
C THR A 229 1.93 -0.96 -6.02
N VAL A 230 2.86 -0.64 -5.12
CA VAL A 230 3.74 -1.64 -4.50
C VAL A 230 2.93 -2.65 -3.68
N LEU A 231 1.94 -2.20 -2.91
CA LEU A 231 1.05 -3.11 -2.18
C LEU A 231 0.21 -3.98 -3.13
N ALA A 232 -0.27 -3.42 -4.25
CA ALA A 232 -1.01 -4.16 -5.26
C ALA A 232 -0.14 -5.25 -5.91
N LEU A 233 1.12 -4.94 -6.24
CA LEU A 233 2.11 -5.91 -6.73
C LEU A 233 2.32 -7.03 -5.70
N VAL A 234 2.62 -6.70 -4.45
CA VAL A 234 2.81 -7.70 -3.39
C VAL A 234 1.58 -8.60 -3.21
N SER A 235 0.38 -8.06 -3.38
CA SER A 235 -0.87 -8.82 -3.26
C SER A 235 -1.25 -9.66 -4.48
N CYS A 236 -0.63 -9.45 -5.64
CA CYS A 236 -1.05 -10.13 -6.87
C CYS A 236 -0.67 -11.61 -6.89
N ILE A 237 0.20 -12.07 -6.02
CA ILE A 237 0.54 -13.49 -5.83
C ILE A 237 -0.27 -14.15 -4.71
N SER A 238 -1.32 -13.51 -4.21
CA SER A 238 -2.23 -14.12 -3.24
C SER A 238 -2.78 -15.44 -3.80
N PRO A 239 -2.83 -16.54 -3.01
CA PRO A 239 -2.75 -16.59 -1.55
C PRO A 239 -1.34 -16.76 -0.97
N LEU A 240 -0.29 -16.72 -1.80
CA LEU A 240 1.08 -16.78 -1.31
C LEU A 240 1.45 -15.51 -0.55
N LYS A 241 2.35 -15.66 0.42
CA LYS A 241 3.00 -14.52 1.09
C LYS A 241 4.20 -14.11 0.25
N TYR A 242 4.29 -12.82 -0.09
CA TYR A 242 5.52 -12.25 -0.63
C TYR A 242 6.61 -12.25 0.47
N CYS A 243 7.69 -13.00 0.23
CA CYS A 243 8.74 -13.22 1.23
C CYS A 243 9.96 -12.30 1.07
N SER A 244 10.11 -11.67 -0.09
CA SER A 244 11.15 -10.68 -0.33
C SER A 244 10.81 -9.33 0.29
N ASP A 245 11.78 -8.41 0.34
CA ASP A 245 11.53 -7.10 0.93
C ASP A 245 10.67 -6.21 0.02
N PHE A 246 9.94 -5.26 0.59
CA PHE A 246 9.23 -4.26 -0.18
C PHE A 246 9.12 -2.96 0.62
N ARG A 247 9.26 -1.85 -0.10
CA ARG A 247 9.15 -0.48 0.41
C ARG A 247 8.04 0.23 -0.36
N PRO A 248 6.80 0.30 0.18
CA PRO A 248 5.70 0.97 -0.50
C PRO A 248 6.03 2.43 -0.85
N TYR A 249 6.77 3.08 0.03
CA TYR A 249 7.31 4.41 -0.21
C TYR A 249 8.75 4.48 0.33
N PHE A 250 9.67 4.86 -0.55
CA PHE A 250 11.10 4.93 -0.31
C PHE A 250 11.62 6.29 -0.79
N THR A 251 12.47 6.92 0.02
CA THR A 251 12.96 8.28 -0.22
C THR A 251 14.48 8.32 -0.18
N ILE A 252 15.07 9.41 -0.66
CA ILE A 252 16.53 9.61 -0.59
C ILE A 252 17.04 9.71 0.86
N HIS A 253 16.13 9.93 1.81
CA HIS A 253 16.42 10.08 3.24
C HIS A 253 16.24 8.78 4.03
N ASP A 254 15.86 7.68 3.37
CA ASP A 254 15.75 6.38 4.03
C ASP A 254 17.12 5.94 4.58
N SER A 255 17.13 5.39 5.80
CA SER A 255 18.35 4.90 6.45
C SER A 255 19.07 3.79 5.66
N GLU A 256 18.36 3.09 4.79
CA GLU A 256 18.86 2.00 3.94
C GLU A 256 19.11 2.47 2.49
N PHE A 257 19.06 3.79 2.23
CA PHE A 257 19.30 4.36 0.91
C PHE A 257 20.58 3.86 0.24
N LYS A 258 21.70 3.80 0.98
CA LYS A 258 22.99 3.33 0.45
C LYS A 258 22.97 1.84 0.10
N GLU A 259 22.24 1.03 0.86
CA GLU A 259 22.10 -0.43 0.65
C GLU A 259 21.41 -0.69 -0.69
N TYR A 260 20.29 -0.01 -0.96
CA TYR A 260 19.50 -0.23 -2.18
C TYR A 260 20.03 0.50 -3.42
N THR A 261 20.92 1.49 -3.26
CA THR A 261 21.44 2.27 -4.40
C THR A 261 22.88 1.92 -4.79
N THR A 262 23.51 0.98 -4.08
CA THR A 262 24.86 0.53 -4.42
C THR A 262 24.92 -0.11 -5.80
N ARG A 263 26.05 0.10 -6.49
CA ARG A 263 26.36 -0.50 -7.80
C ARG A 263 27.42 -1.60 -7.71
N THR A 264 27.94 -1.85 -6.52
CA THR A 264 29.00 -2.85 -6.31
C THR A 264 28.45 -4.27 -6.19
N GLN A 265 27.15 -4.41 -5.96
CA GLN A 265 26.47 -5.69 -5.77
C GLN A 265 25.26 -5.75 -6.71
N ALA A 266 24.79 -6.97 -6.98
CA ALA A 266 23.52 -7.16 -7.66
C ALA A 266 22.39 -6.52 -6.85
N PRO A 267 21.37 -5.93 -7.50
CA PRO A 267 20.20 -5.40 -6.80
C PRO A 267 19.56 -6.48 -5.92
N PRO A 268 19.26 -6.18 -4.64
CA PRO A 268 18.61 -7.15 -3.77
C PRO A 268 17.19 -7.44 -4.25
N SER A 269 16.65 -8.60 -3.87
CA SER A 269 15.26 -8.96 -4.10
C SER A 269 14.34 -8.04 -3.28
N VAL A 270 13.88 -6.95 -3.91
CA VAL A 270 13.02 -5.95 -3.28
C VAL A 270 12.15 -5.21 -4.30
N ILE A 271 10.94 -4.84 -3.90
CA ILE A 271 10.09 -3.88 -4.64
C ILE A 271 10.19 -2.51 -3.98
N LEU A 272 10.65 -1.48 -4.72
CA LEU A 272 10.78 -0.11 -4.24
C LEU A 272 9.77 0.82 -4.91
N GLY A 273 8.94 1.50 -4.12
CA GLY A 273 8.08 2.58 -4.57
C GLY A 273 8.74 3.94 -4.33
N VAL A 274 8.90 4.74 -5.37
CA VAL A 274 9.56 6.05 -5.32
C VAL A 274 8.78 7.11 -6.10
N THR A 275 8.91 8.37 -5.69
CA THR A 275 8.33 9.52 -6.40
C THR A 275 9.37 10.46 -6.96
N ASN A 276 10.57 10.49 -6.38
CA ASN A 276 11.59 11.45 -6.74
C ASN A 276 12.26 11.07 -8.08
N PRO A 277 12.24 11.93 -9.11
CA PRO A 277 12.87 11.66 -10.41
C PRO A 277 14.37 11.35 -10.31
N PHE A 278 15.04 11.77 -9.23
CA PHE A 278 16.43 11.39 -8.95
C PHE A 278 16.65 9.87 -9.05
N PHE A 279 15.69 9.05 -8.59
CA PHE A 279 15.79 7.59 -8.65
C PHE A 279 15.87 7.04 -10.08
N ALA A 280 15.37 7.78 -11.08
CA ALA A 280 15.50 7.39 -12.49
C ALA A 280 16.94 7.23 -12.93
N LYS A 281 17.85 8.08 -12.42
CA LYS A 281 19.28 8.01 -12.72
C LYS A 281 19.98 7.02 -11.79
N THR A 282 19.62 7.04 -10.52
CA THR A 282 20.28 6.25 -9.48
C THR A 282 20.06 4.76 -9.70
N LEU A 283 18.81 4.37 -9.97
CA LEU A 283 18.38 2.97 -10.16
C LEU A 283 18.27 2.57 -11.63
N GLN A 284 18.84 3.33 -12.57
CA GLN A 284 18.78 3.02 -14.02
C GLN A 284 19.38 1.65 -14.40
N HIS A 285 20.16 1.05 -13.50
CA HIS A 285 20.82 -0.24 -13.68
C HIS A 285 19.97 -1.42 -13.18
N TRP A 286 18.83 -1.15 -12.53
CA TRP A 286 17.92 -2.17 -12.02
C TRP A 286 17.17 -2.86 -13.16
N PRO A 287 16.91 -4.18 -13.05
CA PRO A 287 16.42 -4.96 -14.19
C PRO A 287 14.99 -4.58 -14.61
N HIS A 288 14.16 -4.10 -13.67
CA HIS A 288 12.76 -3.80 -13.91
C HIS A 288 12.34 -2.46 -13.33
N ILE A 289 11.75 -1.61 -14.17
CA ILE A 289 11.20 -0.31 -13.77
C ILE A 289 9.79 -0.16 -14.33
N ILE A 290 8.83 0.12 -13.45
CA ILE A 290 7.47 0.51 -13.79
C ILE A 290 7.37 2.02 -13.60
N ARG A 291 7.01 2.75 -14.65
CA ARG A 291 6.64 4.17 -14.54
C ARG A 291 5.12 4.28 -14.60
N ILE A 292 4.52 4.59 -13.46
CA ILE A 292 3.11 4.98 -13.37
C ILE A 292 3.01 6.43 -13.81
N GLY A 293 2.08 6.71 -14.71
CA GLY A 293 1.77 8.07 -15.13
C GLY A 293 0.40 8.48 -14.64
N ASP A 294 0.06 9.75 -14.87
CA ASP A 294 -1.24 10.28 -14.52
C ASP A 294 -2.36 9.43 -15.15
N ILE A 295 -3.29 9.01 -14.29
CA ILE A 295 -4.51 8.32 -14.71
C ILE A 295 -5.30 9.30 -15.57
N LYS A 296 -5.49 8.95 -16.85
CA LYS A 296 -6.30 9.74 -17.78
C LYS A 296 -7.77 9.77 -17.35
N LEU A 297 -8.53 10.69 -17.96
CA LEU A 297 -9.94 10.93 -17.67
C LEU A 297 -10.77 9.63 -17.59
N PRO A 298 -11.78 9.56 -16.69
CA PRO A 298 -12.62 8.38 -16.53
C PRO A 298 -13.28 7.96 -17.85
N GLY A 299 -13.02 6.73 -18.29
CA GLY A 299 -13.60 6.13 -19.49
C GLY A 299 -12.67 6.07 -20.71
N GLU A 300 -11.48 6.70 -20.67
CA GLU A 300 -10.46 6.44 -21.68
C GLU A 300 -9.75 5.11 -21.42
N VAL A 301 -9.84 4.19 -22.39
CA VAL A 301 -9.06 2.94 -22.33
C VAL A 301 -7.57 3.28 -22.46
N PRO A 302 -6.73 2.89 -21.50
CA PRO A 302 -5.29 3.00 -21.63
C PRO A 302 -4.83 2.37 -22.95
N LYS A 303 -4.06 3.12 -23.74
CA LYS A 303 -3.44 2.57 -24.96
C LYS A 303 -2.39 1.55 -24.55
N GLN A 304 -2.33 0.42 -25.26
CA GLN A 304 -1.29 -0.57 -25.02
C GLN A 304 0.09 0.07 -25.25
N VAL A 305 0.85 0.24 -24.17
CA VAL A 305 2.24 0.69 -24.23
C VAL A 305 3.12 -0.53 -24.39
N LYS A 306 3.90 -0.60 -25.47
CA LYS A 306 4.90 -1.67 -25.67
C LYS A 306 5.92 -1.65 -24.53
N VAL A 307 6.34 -2.84 -24.09
CA VAL A 307 7.48 -2.99 -23.16
C VAL A 307 8.71 -2.34 -23.80
N LYS A 308 9.45 -1.56 -23.01
CA LYS A 308 10.64 -0.85 -23.47
C LYS A 308 11.89 -1.47 -22.89
N LYS A 309 12.95 -1.52 -23.70
CA LYS A 309 14.29 -1.85 -23.19
C LYS A 309 14.76 -0.77 -22.23
N LEU A 310 15.48 -1.19 -21.18
CA LEU A 310 16.00 -0.30 -20.15
C LEU A 310 16.93 0.79 -20.71
N LYS A 311 17.69 0.47 -21.77
CA LYS A 311 18.56 1.42 -22.50
C LYS A 311 17.82 2.66 -23.03
N ASN A 312 16.49 2.59 -23.18
CA ASN A 312 15.65 3.68 -23.68
C ASN A 312 15.09 4.56 -22.54
N LEU A 313 15.42 4.26 -21.28
CA LEU A 313 14.99 5.06 -20.14
C LEU A 313 15.82 6.36 -20.08
N LYS A 314 15.24 7.46 -20.58
CA LYS A 314 15.73 8.82 -20.31
C LYS A 314 15.30 9.23 -18.90
N THR A 315 16.23 9.76 -18.12
CA THR A 315 16.05 10.05 -16.68
C THR A 315 14.82 10.93 -16.40
N LEU A 316 14.58 11.97 -17.20
CA LEU A 316 13.49 12.95 -16.99
C LEU A 316 12.26 12.75 -17.91
N ASP A 317 12.44 12.27 -19.15
CA ASP A 317 11.38 12.27 -20.18
C ASP A 317 10.73 10.91 -20.47
N SER A 318 11.04 9.85 -19.71
CA SER A 318 10.48 8.54 -20.06
C SER A 318 8.99 8.46 -19.76
N LYS A 319 8.22 8.20 -20.82
CA LYS A 319 6.76 8.01 -20.76
C LYS A 319 6.36 6.90 -19.78
N PRO A 320 5.13 6.92 -19.25
CA PRO A 320 4.58 5.82 -18.45
C PRO A 320 4.70 4.46 -19.18
N GLY A 321 4.79 3.37 -18.41
CA GLY A 321 4.88 2.00 -18.90
C GLY A 321 5.90 1.13 -18.18
N VAL A 322 6.11 -0.09 -18.68
CA VAL A 322 7.03 -1.07 -18.11
C VAL A 322 8.34 -1.12 -18.91
N TYR A 323 9.46 -1.03 -18.21
CA TYR A 323 10.81 -1.06 -18.74
C TYR A 323 11.53 -2.30 -18.21
N THR A 324 11.75 -3.27 -19.08
CA THR A 324 12.38 -4.56 -18.74
C THR A 324 12.89 -5.26 -20.00
N SER A 325 13.89 -6.13 -19.83
CA SER A 325 14.30 -7.11 -20.85
C SER A 325 13.78 -8.52 -20.58
N TYR A 326 13.00 -8.71 -19.51
CA TYR A 326 12.40 -9.98 -19.14
C TYR A 326 11.44 -10.48 -20.22
N LYS A 327 11.49 -11.78 -20.48
CA LYS A 327 10.59 -12.48 -21.40
C LYS A 327 9.65 -13.33 -20.56
N PRO A 328 8.33 -13.01 -20.54
CA PRO A 328 7.36 -13.80 -19.79
C PRO A 328 7.32 -15.25 -20.25
N TYR A 329 7.11 -16.16 -19.30
CA TYR A 329 6.83 -17.57 -19.59
C TYR A 329 5.36 -17.78 -19.96
N LEU A 330 4.47 -16.97 -19.37
CA LEU A 330 3.05 -16.98 -19.66
C LEU A 330 2.76 -16.16 -20.92
N ASN A 331 1.88 -16.72 -21.76
CA ASN A 331 1.29 -15.98 -22.87
C ASN A 331 0.26 -14.98 -22.35
N ARG A 332 0.14 -13.86 -23.07
CA ARG A 332 -0.87 -12.85 -22.75
C ARG A 332 -2.27 -13.45 -22.78
N ASP A 333 -2.99 -13.30 -21.69
CA ASP A 333 -4.40 -13.66 -21.61
C ASP A 333 -5.26 -12.52 -22.19
N GLU A 334 -5.80 -12.74 -23.38
CA GLU A 334 -6.65 -11.76 -24.07
C GLU A 334 -8.03 -11.63 -23.43
N GLU A 335 -8.51 -12.63 -22.69
CA GLU A 335 -9.84 -12.64 -22.10
C GLU A 335 -9.92 -11.62 -20.96
N ILE A 336 -8.98 -11.70 -20.01
CA ILE A 336 -8.90 -10.73 -18.91
C ILE A 336 -8.68 -9.30 -19.43
N VAL A 337 -7.83 -9.14 -20.44
CA VAL A 337 -7.57 -7.84 -21.08
C VAL A 337 -8.86 -7.26 -21.68
N LYS A 338 -9.60 -8.05 -22.46
CA LYS A 338 -10.88 -7.61 -23.05
C LYS A 338 -11.93 -7.31 -21.97
N GLN A 339 -11.99 -8.11 -20.91
CA GLN A 339 -12.95 -7.94 -19.82
C GLN A 339 -12.72 -6.64 -19.04
N LEU A 340 -11.46 -6.27 -18.80
CA LEU A 340 -11.08 -5.01 -18.16
C LEU A 340 -11.28 -3.81 -19.10
N GLN A 341 -10.91 -3.93 -20.37
CA GLN A 341 -11.15 -2.88 -21.37
C GLN A 341 -12.66 -2.56 -21.51
N LYS A 342 -13.50 -3.59 -21.57
CA LYS A 342 -14.96 -3.44 -21.57
C LYS A 342 -15.44 -2.78 -20.28
N GLY A 343 -14.83 -3.13 -19.13
CA GLY A 343 -15.09 -2.48 -17.85
C GLY A 343 -14.83 -0.98 -17.88
N VAL A 344 -13.71 -0.54 -18.44
CA VAL A 344 -13.38 0.88 -18.62
C VAL A 344 -14.39 1.58 -19.54
N GLN A 345 -14.71 0.99 -20.70
CA GLN A 345 -15.66 1.55 -21.66
C GLN A 345 -17.07 1.71 -21.05
N GLN A 346 -17.48 0.74 -20.25
CA GLN A 346 -18.77 0.73 -19.55
C GLN A 346 -18.76 1.54 -18.25
N LYS A 347 -17.65 2.20 -17.90
CA LYS A 347 -17.47 2.93 -16.62
C LYS A 347 -17.79 2.07 -15.40
N ARG A 348 -17.43 0.78 -15.45
CA ARG A 348 -17.61 -0.15 -14.34
C ARG A 348 -16.84 0.36 -13.11
N PRO A 349 -17.44 0.34 -11.90
CA PRO A 349 -16.75 0.73 -10.66
C PRO A 349 -15.41 0.03 -10.49
N THR A 350 -14.40 0.74 -9.95
CA THR A 350 -13.04 0.20 -9.80
C THR A 350 -13.01 -0.96 -8.82
N GLU A 351 -13.92 -0.99 -7.85
CA GLU A 351 -14.10 -2.08 -6.89
C GLU A 351 -14.50 -3.37 -7.62
N ALA A 352 -15.47 -3.29 -8.52
CA ALA A 352 -15.91 -4.45 -9.30
C ALA A 352 -14.80 -4.95 -10.25
N GLN A 353 -14.01 -4.06 -10.83
CA GLN A 353 -12.85 -4.44 -11.65
C GLN A 353 -11.71 -5.02 -10.81
N SER A 354 -11.52 -4.53 -9.58
CA SER A 354 -10.56 -5.08 -8.63
C SER A 354 -10.93 -6.50 -8.21
N VAL A 355 -12.22 -6.81 -8.03
CA VAL A 355 -12.69 -8.19 -7.76
C VAL A 355 -12.32 -9.13 -8.91
N ILE A 356 -12.50 -8.69 -10.16
CA ILE A 356 -12.12 -9.47 -11.36
C ILE A 356 -10.61 -9.75 -11.35
N LEU A 357 -9.79 -8.74 -11.12
CA LEU A 357 -8.33 -8.90 -11.04
C LEU A 357 -7.89 -9.81 -9.90
N ARG A 358 -8.49 -9.69 -8.71
CA ARG A 358 -8.18 -10.56 -7.57
C ARG A 358 -8.48 -12.02 -7.90
N ARG A 359 -9.65 -12.28 -8.49
CA ARG A 359 -10.03 -13.62 -8.92
C ARG A 359 -9.08 -14.18 -9.96
N TYR A 360 -8.74 -13.38 -10.96
CA TYR A 360 -7.78 -13.77 -12.00
C TYR A 360 -6.41 -14.16 -11.41
N PHE A 361 -5.86 -13.31 -10.55
CA PHE A 361 -4.57 -13.56 -9.90
C PHE A 361 -4.60 -14.77 -8.96
N LEU A 362 -5.73 -14.97 -8.27
CA LEU A 362 -5.95 -16.14 -7.44
C LEU A 362 -5.93 -17.43 -8.28
N GLU A 363 -6.73 -17.49 -9.34
CA GLU A 363 -6.80 -18.65 -10.25
C GLU A 363 -5.43 -18.93 -10.89
N LEU A 364 -4.70 -17.88 -11.28
CA LEU A 364 -3.35 -17.99 -11.82
C LEU A 364 -2.36 -18.55 -10.79
N THR A 365 -2.41 -18.07 -9.56
CA THR A 365 -1.52 -18.51 -8.48
C THR A 365 -1.84 -19.94 -8.02
N GLU A 366 -3.12 -20.31 -7.91
CA GLU A 366 -3.54 -21.67 -7.59
C GLU A 366 -3.09 -22.65 -8.67
N SER A 367 -3.26 -22.30 -9.95
CA SER A 367 -2.79 -23.11 -11.07
C SER A 367 -1.27 -23.33 -11.05
N PHE A 368 -0.50 -22.35 -10.57
CA PHE A 368 0.95 -22.49 -10.40
C PHE A 368 1.34 -23.40 -9.22
N ILE A 369 0.56 -23.39 -8.13
CA ILE A 369 0.84 -24.19 -6.93
C ILE A 369 0.47 -25.66 -7.11
N ILE A 370 -0.56 -25.96 -7.90
CA ILE A 370 -1.04 -27.34 -8.11
C ILE A 370 0.06 -28.14 -8.82
N PRO A 371 0.51 -29.28 -8.26
CA PRO A 371 1.47 -30.16 -8.93
C PRO A 371 0.89 -30.67 -10.26
N LEU A 372 1.71 -30.64 -11.32
CA LEU A 372 1.37 -31.17 -12.64
C LEU A 372 1.17 -32.69 -12.65
#